data_AF-A0A146G7I2-F1
#
_entry.id   AF-A0A146G7I2-F1
#
_cell.length_a   1.000
_cell.length_b   1.000
_cell.length_c   1.000
_cell.angle_alpha   90.00
_cell.angle_beta   90.00
_cell.angle_gamma   90.00
#
_symmetry.space_group_name_H-M   'P 1'
#
loop_
_entity.id
_entity.type
_entity.pdbx_description
1 polymer ?
#
loop_
_entity_poly.entity_id
_entity_poly.type
_entity_poly.pdbx_seq_one_letter_code
_entity_poly.pdbx_strand_id
1 'polypeptide(L)'
;MYGAVMKIPFPKLALALSVAAGIPSTHAADLIKADNSLNLKTAGTYAAPNDTVTNPSGSRIIFNNVFANTTASVNTAGISADSIVILDPGHAVTLSTGGTLTVGSLDLSEATQNLTISGSFATRMSGTTPSVTVKSGITLTINTAFYSNTNGGGTINITGDGTTNINGAITDGDAVKISRITKSGNGILTSTGSNTYTGQTTVSSGTLLINGSHTVSSGTTSATAYNVTGGILGGTGTINLSAVNSGVTLGSGAKLTAGGSGGASVESLTFALGTGSLDAKAAVGGANTGAFIFELGSNITPGSTYDQIIMTSGTLDIGTGLLEATDFDFTTLAGFGSGVYVLFDTASTISGTLGANTSVDLGNGYTGTLSLSDSNTNLILTVVPEPQTATLLCLALGMTFVFVARRRRRQS
;
A
#
# COMPACT_ATOMS: atom_id res chain seq x y z
N MET A 1 22.80 39.84 -84.26
CA MET A 1 23.82 40.52 -83.43
C MET A 1 23.73 39.96 -82.02
N TYR A 2 24.87 39.48 -81.50
CA TYR A 2 25.29 39.29 -80.09
C TYR A 2 24.21 39.06 -79.00
N GLY A 3 24.31 38.07 -78.11
CA GLY A 3 25.45 37.26 -77.71
C GLY A 3 25.04 36.25 -76.62
N ALA A 4 25.90 35.26 -76.43
CA ALA A 4 25.74 34.19 -75.45
C ALA A 4 25.77 34.70 -74.00
N VAL A 5 24.96 34.11 -73.12
CA VAL A 5 25.19 34.15 -71.67
C VAL A 5 25.08 32.74 -71.08
N MET A 6 26.10 32.48 -70.28
CA MET A 6 26.58 31.28 -69.61
C MET A 6 25.60 30.69 -68.58
N LYS A 7 25.53 29.35 -68.48
CA LYS A 7 24.88 28.60 -67.40
C LYS A 7 25.72 28.67 -66.11
N ILE A 8 25.09 28.98 -64.99
CA ILE A 8 25.58 28.66 -63.63
C ILE A 8 24.52 27.72 -63.00
N PRO A 9 24.85 26.47 -62.61
CA PRO A 9 23.92 25.61 -61.90
C PRO A 9 24.03 25.85 -60.39
N PHE A 10 22.92 26.26 -59.76
CA PHE A 10 22.74 26.17 -58.30
C PHE A 10 21.94 24.91 -57.97
N PRO A 11 22.37 24.06 -57.01
CA PRO A 11 21.56 22.92 -56.58
C PRO A 11 20.37 23.43 -55.76
N LYS A 12 19.15 23.07 -56.19
CA LYS A 12 17.94 23.28 -55.37
C LYS A 12 17.97 22.28 -54.21
N LEU A 13 18.19 22.81 -53.00
CA LEU A 13 17.95 22.12 -51.74
C LEU A 13 16.46 21.80 -51.64
N ALA A 14 16.09 20.52 -51.69
CA ALA A 14 14.72 20.08 -51.49
C ALA A 14 14.40 20.12 -49.99
N LEU A 15 13.56 21.08 -49.57
CA LEU A 15 12.97 21.09 -48.23
C LEU A 15 11.81 20.08 -48.23
N ALA A 16 12.04 18.90 -47.65
CA ALA A 16 11.00 17.91 -47.44
C ALA A 16 10.09 18.38 -46.30
N LEU A 17 8.92 18.92 -46.65
CA LEU A 17 7.83 19.18 -45.71
C LEU A 17 7.09 17.86 -45.47
N SER A 18 7.46 17.12 -44.43
CA SER A 18 6.68 15.97 -43.96
C SER A 18 5.43 16.47 -43.24
N VAL A 19 4.28 16.39 -43.89
CA VAL A 19 2.98 16.53 -43.23
C VAL A 19 2.71 15.24 -42.48
N ALA A 20 2.89 15.26 -41.15
CA ALA A 20 2.40 14.20 -40.29
C ALA A 20 0.87 14.32 -40.17
N ALA A 21 0.19 13.25 -40.53
CA ALA A 21 -1.25 13.10 -40.48
C ALA A 21 -1.81 13.38 -39.07
N GLY A 22 -2.92 14.10 -39.01
CA GLY A 22 -3.61 14.43 -37.78
C GLY A 22 -4.13 13.20 -37.04
N ILE A 23 -3.93 13.21 -35.73
CA ILE A 23 -4.68 12.39 -34.78
C ILE A 23 -5.85 13.25 -34.30
N PRO A 24 -7.12 12.87 -34.53
CA PRO A 24 -8.24 13.57 -33.92
C PRO A 24 -8.52 12.98 -32.54
N SER A 25 -8.52 13.81 -31.50
CA SER A 25 -9.25 13.49 -30.26
C SER A 25 -9.84 14.76 -29.67
N THR A 26 -11.13 14.96 -29.94
CA THR A 26 -11.98 15.97 -29.33
C THR A 26 -12.35 15.53 -27.92
N HIS A 27 -11.83 16.21 -26.89
CA HIS A 27 -12.44 16.25 -25.56
C HIS A 27 -12.59 17.70 -25.08
N ALA A 28 -13.73 17.97 -24.43
CA ALA A 28 -14.17 19.30 -24.02
C ALA A 28 -13.29 19.87 -22.89
N ALA A 29 -12.95 21.16 -22.99
CA ALA A 29 -12.45 22.03 -21.90
C ALA A 29 -11.16 21.62 -21.17
N ASP A 30 -10.18 21.00 -21.83
CA ASP A 30 -8.83 20.83 -21.27
C ASP A 30 -8.10 22.19 -21.16
N LEU A 31 -8.21 22.84 -20.00
CA LEU A 31 -7.65 24.16 -19.71
C LEU A 31 -6.33 24.07 -18.90
N ILE A 32 -5.23 24.22 -19.65
CA ILE A 32 -3.99 24.94 -19.29
C ILE A 32 -2.97 24.27 -18.34
N LYS A 33 -1.74 24.15 -18.88
CA LYS A 33 -0.46 23.81 -18.26
C LYS A 33 0.14 25.06 -17.59
N ALA A 34 0.76 24.96 -16.40
CA ALA A 34 1.47 26.05 -15.69
C ALA A 34 2.52 26.71 -16.62
N ASP A 35 2.57 28.03 -16.92
CA ASP A 35 2.72 29.26 -16.09
C ASP A 35 2.37 30.72 -16.69
N ASN A 36 2.10 31.77 -15.90
CA ASN A 36 1.84 33.22 -16.17
C ASN A 36 2.64 34.06 -17.25
N SER A 37 1.93 35.10 -17.64
CA SER A 37 2.35 36.48 -17.36
C SER A 37 1.20 37.43 -17.63
N LEU A 38 0.05 36.94 -18.15
CA LEU A 38 -1.25 37.62 -18.12
C LEU A 38 -2.38 36.62 -18.47
N ASN A 39 -3.39 36.55 -17.59
CA ASN A 39 -4.74 35.99 -17.79
C ASN A 39 -4.85 34.57 -18.40
N LEU A 40 -5.31 33.62 -17.59
CA LEU A 40 -5.85 32.31 -18.00
C LEU A 40 -7.04 32.52 -18.96
N LYS A 41 -6.76 32.68 -20.25
CA LYS A 41 -7.76 32.92 -21.29
C LYS A 41 -8.04 31.63 -22.04
N THR A 42 -9.29 31.16 -21.92
CA THR A 42 -9.99 30.26 -22.86
C THR A 42 -9.31 28.92 -23.14
N ALA A 43 -10.11 27.87 -23.41
CA ALA A 43 -9.58 26.58 -23.82
C ALA A 43 -8.61 26.78 -25.01
N GLY A 44 -7.36 26.34 -24.87
CA GLY A 44 -6.35 26.41 -25.95
C GLY A 44 -5.20 27.42 -25.80
N THR A 45 -5.03 28.13 -24.67
CA THR A 45 -3.85 29.00 -24.48
C THR A 45 -2.86 28.42 -23.45
N TYR A 46 -1.59 28.32 -23.83
CA TYR A 46 -0.50 27.80 -23.01
C TYR A 46 0.04 28.88 -22.06
N ALA A 47 0.52 28.44 -20.91
CA ALA A 47 1.20 29.28 -19.94
C ALA A 47 2.71 28.80 -19.90
N ALA A 48 3.71 29.70 -19.72
CA ALA A 48 5.18 29.50 -19.82
C ALA A 48 5.74 28.67 -18.60
N PRO A 49 7.02 28.64 -18.19
CA PRO A 49 7.47 27.85 -17.00
C PRO A 49 7.83 28.64 -15.70
N ASN A 50 7.29 28.24 -14.50
CA ASN A 50 7.50 28.81 -13.11
C ASN A 50 6.52 29.82 -12.44
N ASP A 51 5.31 29.94 -12.91
CA ASP A 51 4.34 30.93 -12.50
C ASP A 51 3.09 30.36 -11.87
N THR A 52 2.45 31.28 -11.17
CA THR A 52 1.29 31.08 -10.32
C THR A 52 0.02 30.77 -11.09
N VAL A 53 -0.41 29.50 -11.08
CA VAL A 53 -1.78 29.12 -11.45
C VAL A 53 -2.76 29.74 -10.44
N THR A 54 -3.54 30.72 -10.87
CA THR A 54 -4.47 31.44 -9.97
C THR A 54 -5.86 30.78 -9.99
N ASN A 55 -6.22 30.13 -8.89
CA ASN A 55 -7.55 29.63 -8.52
C ASN A 55 -8.42 29.04 -9.67
N PRO A 56 -8.02 27.91 -10.29
CA PRO A 56 -8.67 27.34 -11.48
C PRO A 56 -9.97 26.58 -11.17
N SER A 57 -10.84 27.12 -10.32
CA SER A 57 -12.05 26.44 -9.84
C SER A 57 -12.85 25.82 -10.99
N GLY A 58 -13.14 24.51 -10.91
CA GLY A 58 -13.89 23.79 -11.94
C GLY A 58 -13.06 23.38 -13.17
N SER A 59 -11.73 23.34 -13.09
CA SER A 59 -10.83 23.01 -14.21
C SER A 59 -9.87 21.87 -13.90
N ARG A 60 -9.36 21.20 -14.95
CA ARG A 60 -8.28 20.19 -14.83
C ARG A 60 -6.90 20.87 -14.98
N ILE A 61 -5.98 20.62 -14.06
CA ILE A 61 -4.57 21.03 -14.16
C ILE A 61 -3.77 19.85 -14.74
N ILE A 62 -3.07 20.05 -15.86
CA ILE A 62 -2.35 18.97 -16.56
C ILE A 62 -0.85 19.26 -16.65
N PHE A 63 -0.02 18.29 -16.25
CA PHE A 63 1.44 18.32 -16.35
C PHE A 63 1.92 17.36 -17.45
N ASN A 64 2.30 17.91 -18.62
CA ASN A 64 2.64 17.12 -19.83
C ASN A 64 3.63 17.85 -20.75
N ASN A 65 4.66 18.48 -20.17
CA ASN A 65 5.72 19.16 -20.92
C ASN A 65 7.08 18.64 -20.43
N VAL A 66 7.95 18.22 -21.34
CA VAL A 66 9.33 17.79 -21.06
C VAL A 66 10.19 19.02 -20.78
N PHE A 67 10.29 19.44 -19.53
CA PHE A 67 11.13 20.58 -19.11
C PHE A 67 12.50 20.11 -18.62
N ALA A 68 13.51 20.98 -18.56
CA ALA A 68 14.86 20.66 -18.06
C ALA A 68 14.95 20.52 -16.52
N ASN A 69 13.98 21.09 -15.78
CA ASN A 69 13.75 20.91 -14.35
C ASN A 69 12.23 21.10 -14.07
N THR A 70 11.64 20.32 -13.16
CA THR A 70 10.17 20.34 -12.95
C THR A 70 9.77 20.51 -11.49
N THR A 71 10.16 21.64 -10.89
CA THR A 71 9.53 22.08 -9.63
C THR A 71 8.38 23.02 -9.97
N ALA A 72 7.14 22.62 -9.70
CA ALA A 72 5.97 23.48 -9.91
C ALA A 72 5.54 24.09 -8.56
N SER A 73 5.93 25.34 -8.31
CA SER A 73 5.40 26.13 -7.18
C SER A 73 4.13 26.85 -7.64
N VAL A 74 3.02 26.68 -6.94
CA VAL A 74 1.72 27.18 -7.40
C VAL A 74 0.98 27.98 -6.31
N ASN A 75 0.84 29.29 -6.52
CA ASN A 75 -0.11 30.20 -5.85
C ASN A 75 0.11 30.51 -4.35
N THR A 76 -0.06 31.76 -3.93
CA THR A 76 0.05 32.21 -2.52
C THR A 76 -1.23 32.01 -1.70
N ALA A 77 -2.38 31.73 -2.32
CA ALA A 77 -3.70 31.63 -1.68
C ALA A 77 -4.34 30.22 -1.74
N GLY A 78 -3.67 29.23 -2.35
CA GLY A 78 -4.17 27.86 -2.55
C GLY A 78 -4.74 27.60 -3.96
N ILE A 79 -5.21 26.37 -4.19
CA ILE A 79 -5.74 25.89 -5.47
C ILE A 79 -7.08 25.21 -5.24
N SER A 80 -8.06 25.49 -6.10
CA SER A 80 -9.27 24.68 -6.27
C SER A 80 -9.35 24.24 -7.73
N ALA A 81 -9.49 22.94 -7.99
CA ALA A 81 -9.54 22.35 -9.34
C ALA A 81 -10.41 21.08 -9.35
N ASP A 82 -10.86 20.64 -10.52
CA ASP A 82 -11.55 19.36 -10.67
C ASP A 82 -10.55 18.20 -10.63
N SER A 83 -9.38 18.36 -11.24
CA SER A 83 -8.34 17.32 -11.22
C SER A 83 -6.95 17.89 -11.34
N ILE A 84 -5.95 17.20 -10.78
CA ILE A 84 -4.55 17.28 -11.22
C ILE A 84 -4.23 16.02 -12.02
N VAL A 85 -3.63 16.18 -13.19
CA VAL A 85 -3.29 15.10 -14.12
C VAL A 85 -1.81 15.16 -14.44
N ILE A 86 -1.10 14.03 -14.27
CA ILE A 86 0.29 13.87 -14.68
C ILE A 86 0.32 12.97 -15.90
N LEU A 87 0.86 13.46 -17.02
CA LEU A 87 1.11 12.67 -18.22
C LEU A 87 2.63 12.55 -18.39
N ASP A 88 3.24 13.36 -19.25
CA ASP A 88 4.70 13.37 -19.46
C ASP A 88 5.35 14.72 -19.11
N PRO A 89 5.62 15.00 -17.83
CA PRO A 89 6.29 16.23 -17.39
C PRO A 89 7.81 16.23 -17.59
N GLY A 90 8.40 15.19 -18.18
CA GLY A 90 9.85 15.03 -18.38
C GLY A 90 10.68 14.78 -17.10
N HIS A 91 10.31 15.37 -15.95
CA HIS A 91 10.85 15.02 -14.63
C HIS A 91 9.75 14.93 -13.57
N ALA A 92 10.12 14.43 -12.38
CA ALA A 92 9.20 14.36 -11.24
C ALA A 92 8.66 15.74 -10.88
N VAL A 93 7.37 15.80 -10.56
CA VAL A 93 6.65 17.03 -10.22
C VAL A 93 6.62 17.16 -8.71
N THR A 94 7.07 18.31 -8.19
CA THR A 94 6.78 18.70 -6.81
C THR A 94 5.78 19.85 -6.83
N LEU A 95 4.64 19.66 -6.17
CA LEU A 95 3.60 20.65 -5.98
C LEU A 95 3.64 21.19 -4.56
N SER A 96 3.78 22.52 -4.48
CA SER A 96 3.60 23.30 -3.25
C SER A 96 2.62 24.43 -3.51
N THR A 97 1.76 24.71 -2.53
CA THR A 97 0.79 25.79 -2.58
C THR A 97 0.88 26.66 -1.34
N GLY A 98 0.60 27.95 -1.49
CA GLY A 98 0.57 28.94 -0.40
C GLY A 98 -0.69 28.87 0.46
N GLY A 99 -1.64 28.01 0.08
CA GLY A 99 -2.86 27.71 0.83
C GLY A 99 -3.38 26.31 0.49
N THR A 100 -4.59 25.98 0.92
CA THR A 100 -5.22 24.66 0.68
C THR A 100 -5.21 24.25 -0.80
N LEU A 101 -4.93 22.97 -1.08
CA LEU A 101 -5.17 22.33 -2.36
C LEU A 101 -6.50 21.56 -2.30
N THR A 102 -7.50 21.94 -3.09
CA THR A 102 -8.78 21.24 -3.19
C THR A 102 -8.95 20.68 -4.60
N VAL A 103 -9.10 19.36 -4.74
CA VAL A 103 -9.21 18.67 -6.04
C VAL A 103 -10.29 17.60 -6.01
N GLY A 104 -10.94 17.35 -7.15
CA GLY A 104 -11.80 16.18 -7.33
C GLY A 104 -11.00 14.89 -7.54
N SER A 105 -9.93 14.96 -8.34
CA SER A 105 -9.05 13.82 -8.58
C SER A 105 -7.56 14.15 -8.66
N LEU A 106 -6.74 13.16 -8.31
CA LEU A 106 -5.31 13.09 -8.61
C LEU A 106 -5.09 11.93 -9.59
N ASP A 107 -4.80 12.24 -10.84
CA ASP A 107 -4.73 11.27 -11.93
C ASP A 107 -3.29 11.13 -12.46
N LEU A 108 -2.66 10.02 -12.11
CA LEU A 108 -1.35 9.59 -12.58
C LEU A 108 -1.47 8.29 -13.40
N SER A 109 -2.62 8.03 -14.01
CA SER A 109 -2.88 6.80 -14.80
C SER A 109 -1.97 6.68 -16.03
N GLU A 110 -1.58 7.82 -16.61
CA GLU A 110 -0.68 7.90 -17.76
C GLU A 110 0.65 8.60 -17.43
N ALA A 111 0.98 8.71 -16.14
CA ALA A 111 2.17 9.39 -15.70
C ALA A 111 3.45 8.67 -16.16
N THR A 112 4.43 9.44 -16.63
CA THR A 112 5.81 8.97 -16.86
C THR A 112 6.70 9.25 -15.64
N GLN A 113 6.29 10.17 -14.76
CA GLN A 113 7.07 10.64 -13.61
C GLN A 113 6.24 10.74 -12.33
N ASN A 114 6.94 10.75 -11.19
CA ASN A 114 6.35 10.83 -9.85
C ASN A 114 5.74 12.22 -9.55
N LEU A 115 4.78 12.25 -8.62
CA LEU A 115 4.23 13.48 -8.04
C LEU A 115 4.50 13.51 -6.53
N THR A 116 5.01 14.63 -6.04
CA THR A 116 5.11 14.93 -4.61
C THR A 116 4.28 16.17 -4.29
N ILE A 117 3.37 16.08 -3.32
CA ILE A 117 2.60 17.20 -2.79
C ILE A 117 3.11 17.50 -1.39
N SER A 118 3.69 18.68 -1.19
CA SER A 118 4.36 19.04 0.06
C SER A 118 4.27 20.53 0.34
N GLY A 119 4.13 20.89 1.61
CA GLY A 119 4.11 22.27 2.09
C GLY A 119 3.30 22.39 3.38
N SER A 120 3.11 23.61 3.87
CA SER A 120 2.32 23.87 5.09
C SER A 120 0.85 24.15 4.76
N PHE A 121 0.19 23.23 4.07
CA PHE A 121 -1.21 23.34 3.66
C PHE A 121 -1.92 21.98 3.74
N ALA A 122 -3.24 21.99 3.56
CA ALA A 122 -4.08 20.80 3.48
C ALA A 122 -4.34 20.39 2.02
N THR A 123 -4.27 19.09 1.73
CA THR A 123 -4.80 18.51 0.49
C THR A 123 -6.21 17.99 0.75
N ARG A 124 -7.21 18.47 0.01
CA ARG A 124 -8.62 18.15 0.20
C ARG A 124 -9.18 17.51 -1.06
N MET A 125 -9.62 16.27 -0.95
CA MET A 125 -10.35 15.57 -2.01
C MET A 125 -11.82 15.96 -1.95
N SER A 126 -12.38 16.45 -3.05
CA SER A 126 -13.74 16.98 -3.13
C SER A 126 -14.56 16.31 -4.23
N GLY A 127 -15.83 16.67 -4.37
CA GLY A 127 -16.74 16.05 -5.34
C GLY A 127 -17.43 14.80 -4.79
N THR A 128 -18.24 14.17 -5.64
CA THR A 128 -19.10 13.03 -5.26
C THR A 128 -18.34 11.71 -5.17
N THR A 129 -17.32 11.55 -6.02
CA THR A 129 -16.51 10.33 -6.12
C THR A 129 -15.03 10.70 -6.27
N PRO A 130 -14.42 11.31 -5.25
CA PRO A 130 -13.02 11.68 -5.34
C PRO A 130 -12.14 10.47 -5.61
N SER A 131 -11.11 10.66 -6.44
CA SER A 131 -10.25 9.57 -6.86
C SER A 131 -8.77 9.92 -6.89
N VAL A 132 -7.95 8.93 -6.55
CA VAL A 132 -6.50 8.93 -6.73
C VAL A 132 -6.15 7.70 -7.56
N THR A 133 -5.54 7.89 -8.72
CA THR A 133 -5.14 6.78 -9.61
C THR A 133 -3.65 6.88 -9.89
N VAL A 134 -2.90 5.80 -9.65
CA VAL A 134 -1.43 5.79 -9.90
C VAL A 134 -1.04 4.59 -10.74
N LYS A 135 -0.33 4.83 -11.86
CA LYS A 135 0.19 3.78 -12.75
C LYS A 135 1.31 2.98 -12.11
N SER A 136 1.46 1.70 -12.51
CA SER A 136 2.62 0.88 -12.14
C SER A 136 3.95 1.59 -12.42
N GLY A 137 4.90 1.47 -11.49
CA GLY A 137 6.20 2.13 -11.53
C GLY A 137 6.21 3.60 -11.11
N ILE A 138 5.03 4.22 -10.94
CA ILE A 138 4.89 5.62 -10.51
C ILE A 138 4.57 5.69 -9.02
N THR A 139 5.12 6.71 -8.36
CA THR A 139 4.85 7.05 -6.97
C THR A 139 4.17 8.42 -6.86
N LEU A 140 3.04 8.45 -6.14
CA LEU A 140 2.46 9.66 -5.58
C LEU A 140 2.84 9.74 -4.10
N THR A 141 3.40 10.87 -3.67
CA THR A 141 3.68 11.16 -2.26
C THR A 141 2.92 12.40 -1.80
N ILE A 142 2.15 12.28 -0.73
CA ILE A 142 1.40 13.39 -0.11
C ILE A 142 1.92 13.60 1.30
N ASN A 143 2.70 14.66 1.50
CA ASN A 143 3.29 15.03 2.79
C ASN A 143 2.42 15.99 3.60
N THR A 144 1.31 16.45 3.03
CA THR A 144 0.36 17.37 3.65
C THR A 144 -0.76 16.61 4.35
N ALA A 145 -1.42 17.24 5.32
CA ALA A 145 -2.65 16.70 5.88
C ALA A 145 -3.67 16.44 4.76
N PHE A 146 -4.29 15.28 4.77
CA PHE A 146 -5.14 14.79 3.70
C PHE A 146 -6.58 14.69 4.20
N TYR A 147 -7.49 15.41 3.55
CA TYR A 147 -8.88 15.51 3.95
C TYR A 147 -9.78 14.96 2.87
N SER A 148 -10.84 14.28 3.30
CA SER A 148 -12.02 14.08 2.47
C SER A 148 -13.00 15.23 2.71
N ASN A 149 -13.15 16.08 1.70
CA ASN A 149 -14.08 17.20 1.65
C ASN A 149 -15.29 16.83 0.77
N THR A 150 -15.95 15.73 1.13
CA THR A 150 -17.13 15.24 0.43
C THR A 150 -18.38 15.62 1.21
N ASN A 151 -19.16 16.56 0.67
CA ASN A 151 -20.45 16.93 1.25
C ASN A 151 -21.35 15.68 1.25
N GLY A 152 -21.57 15.05 2.40
CA GLY A 152 -22.49 13.91 2.57
C GLY A 152 -21.87 12.52 2.74
N GLY A 153 -20.59 12.39 3.14
CA GLY A 153 -19.99 11.08 3.44
C GLY A 153 -19.50 10.31 2.21
N GLY A 154 -18.90 11.04 1.27
CA GLY A 154 -18.32 10.46 0.06
C GLY A 154 -17.14 9.54 0.34
N THR A 155 -16.85 8.71 -0.65
CA THR A 155 -15.75 7.72 -0.60
C THR A 155 -14.59 8.21 -1.46
N ILE A 156 -13.39 8.32 -0.88
CA ILE A 156 -12.16 8.49 -1.64
C ILE A 156 -11.75 7.13 -2.20
N ASN A 157 -11.68 7.03 -3.52
CA ASN A 157 -11.23 5.84 -4.22
C ASN A 157 -9.74 5.98 -4.56
N ILE A 158 -8.92 5.11 -4.00
CA ILE A 158 -7.49 5.03 -4.30
C ILE A 158 -7.26 3.76 -5.12
N THR A 159 -6.78 3.90 -6.35
CA THR A 159 -6.70 2.85 -7.35
C THR A 159 -5.43 2.90 -8.19
N GLY A 160 -5.31 1.98 -9.14
CA GLY A 160 -4.15 1.79 -9.99
C GLY A 160 -3.13 0.81 -9.41
N ASP A 161 -2.03 0.64 -10.15
CA ASP A 161 -1.01 -0.39 -9.93
C ASP A 161 0.31 0.17 -9.37
N GLY A 162 0.37 1.48 -9.14
CA GLY A 162 1.52 2.18 -8.58
C GLY A 162 1.51 2.31 -7.07
N THR A 163 2.36 3.21 -6.56
CA THR A 163 2.51 3.46 -5.13
C THR A 163 1.90 4.80 -4.75
N THR A 164 1.03 4.81 -3.76
CA THR A 164 0.50 6.02 -3.12
C THR A 164 0.96 6.06 -1.67
N ASN A 165 1.78 7.04 -1.31
CA ASN A 165 2.21 7.30 0.05
C ASN A 165 1.50 8.54 0.59
N ILE A 166 0.68 8.35 1.63
CA ILE A 166 0.04 9.46 2.34
C ILE A 166 0.71 9.57 3.72
N ASN A 167 1.60 10.55 3.82
CA ASN A 167 2.41 10.78 5.01
C ASN A 167 1.76 11.75 6.00
N GLY A 168 0.92 12.66 5.51
CA GLY A 168 0.08 13.46 6.40
C GLY A 168 -1.07 12.63 6.99
N ALA A 169 -1.66 13.13 8.07
CA ALA A 169 -2.84 12.54 8.67
C ALA A 169 -4.03 12.57 7.70
N ILE A 170 -4.68 11.42 7.51
CA ILE A 170 -5.98 11.33 6.83
C ILE A 170 -7.07 11.62 7.86
N THR A 171 -7.86 12.66 7.62
CA THR A 171 -8.88 13.13 8.55
C THR A 171 -10.19 13.49 7.84
N ASP A 172 -11.30 13.46 8.56
CA ASP A 172 -12.57 13.96 8.02
C ASP A 172 -12.46 15.47 7.74
N GLY A 173 -13.01 15.90 6.60
CA GLY A 173 -13.26 17.32 6.32
C GLY A 173 -14.35 17.90 7.22
N ASP A 174 -14.52 19.23 7.17
CA ASP A 174 -15.47 20.00 7.99
C ASP A 174 -16.86 19.36 8.12
N ALA A 175 -17.54 19.61 9.26
CA ALA A 175 -18.95 19.38 9.62
C ALA A 175 -19.60 17.99 9.38
N VAL A 176 -19.27 17.24 8.33
CA VAL A 176 -19.89 15.95 7.99
C VAL A 176 -18.84 14.84 8.04
N LYS A 177 -18.91 14.06 9.14
CA LYS A 177 -17.97 13.01 9.51
C LYS A 177 -18.38 11.62 9.01
N ILE A 178 -18.12 11.26 7.75
CA ILE A 178 -18.18 9.85 7.30
C ILE A 178 -17.27 9.63 6.07
N SER A 179 -16.03 10.09 6.10
CA SER A 179 -15.13 9.89 4.96
C SER A 179 -14.76 8.41 4.87
N ARG A 180 -15.15 7.77 3.77
CA ARG A 180 -14.81 6.37 3.49
C ARG A 180 -13.58 6.32 2.59
N ILE A 181 -12.76 5.28 2.75
CA ILE A 181 -11.63 5.01 1.85
C ILE A 181 -11.88 3.68 1.16
N THR A 182 -11.75 3.64 -0.16
CA THR A 182 -11.71 2.39 -0.92
C THR A 182 -10.37 2.25 -1.60
N LYS A 183 -9.62 1.21 -1.25
CA LYS A 183 -8.40 0.80 -1.94
C LYS A 183 -8.73 -0.31 -2.94
N SER A 184 -8.44 -0.04 -4.21
CA SER A 184 -8.57 -0.97 -5.35
C SER A 184 -7.32 -0.87 -6.24
N GLY A 185 -7.30 -1.56 -7.39
CA GLY A 185 -6.10 -1.74 -8.21
C GLY A 185 -5.03 -2.60 -7.52
N ASN A 186 -3.98 -3.00 -8.23
CA ASN A 186 -2.95 -3.90 -7.69
C ASN A 186 -1.87 -3.16 -6.90
N GLY A 187 -1.90 -1.82 -6.90
CA GLY A 187 -0.89 -0.98 -6.29
C GLY A 187 -0.88 -0.99 -4.77
N ILE A 188 0.01 -0.19 -4.19
CA ILE A 188 0.22 -0.07 -2.74
C ILE A 188 -0.27 1.30 -2.28
N LEU A 189 -1.07 1.31 -1.22
CA LEU A 189 -1.38 2.51 -0.44
C LEU A 189 -0.68 2.39 0.92
N THR A 190 0.26 3.27 1.20
CA THR A 190 0.94 3.37 2.50
C THR A 190 0.43 4.60 3.24
N SER A 191 -0.04 4.41 4.46
CA SER A 191 -0.42 5.49 5.38
C SER A 191 0.51 5.52 6.58
N THR A 192 1.28 6.59 6.73
CA THR A 192 2.25 6.76 7.84
C THR A 192 1.83 7.81 8.86
N GLY A 193 0.81 8.63 8.54
CA GLY A 193 0.28 9.65 9.45
C GLY A 193 -0.57 9.08 10.59
N SER A 194 -1.00 9.97 11.50
CA SER A 194 -1.98 9.68 12.55
C SER A 194 -3.39 9.96 12.04
N ASN A 195 -4.03 8.95 11.46
CA ASN A 195 -5.32 9.08 10.81
C ASN A 195 -6.48 9.06 11.82
N THR A 196 -7.52 9.83 11.52
CA THR A 196 -8.73 9.98 12.39
C THR A 196 -10.04 10.08 11.61
N TYR A 197 -10.03 9.75 10.30
CA TYR A 197 -11.27 9.67 9.53
C TYR A 197 -12.20 8.61 10.12
N THR A 198 -13.50 8.84 10.04
CA THR A 198 -14.46 8.02 10.79
C THR A 198 -15.25 7.04 9.93
N GLY A 199 -15.15 7.11 8.60
CA GLY A 199 -15.83 6.18 7.71
C GLY A 199 -15.09 4.86 7.52
N GLN A 200 -15.81 3.88 6.97
CA GLN A 200 -15.28 2.55 6.69
C GLN A 200 -14.15 2.59 5.64
N THR A 201 -13.11 1.78 5.87
CA THR A 201 -12.06 1.45 4.91
C THR A 201 -12.37 0.13 4.23
N THR A 202 -12.44 0.14 2.91
CA THR A 202 -12.61 -1.07 2.09
C THR A 202 -11.34 -1.33 1.30
N VAL A 203 -10.85 -2.56 1.32
CA VAL A 203 -9.70 -2.99 0.50
C VAL A 203 -10.17 -4.13 -0.40
N SER A 204 -10.44 -3.83 -1.66
CA SER A 204 -10.91 -4.83 -2.63
C SER A 204 -9.77 -5.49 -3.41
N SER A 205 -8.64 -4.83 -3.56
CA SER A 205 -7.44 -5.38 -4.22
C SER A 205 -6.16 -4.59 -3.89
N GLY A 206 -5.01 -5.17 -4.21
CA GLY A 206 -3.69 -4.60 -3.92
C GLY A 206 -3.42 -4.53 -2.41
N THR A 207 -2.53 -3.63 -1.99
CA THR A 207 -2.08 -3.56 -0.59
C THR A 207 -2.45 -2.25 0.07
N LEU A 208 -2.96 -2.30 1.30
CA LEU A 208 -3.04 -1.19 2.24
C LEU A 208 -2.08 -1.45 3.40
N LEU A 209 -1.07 -0.59 3.56
CA LEU A 209 -0.13 -0.60 4.68
C LEU A 209 -0.45 0.53 5.66
N ILE A 210 -0.76 0.18 6.91
CA ILE A 210 -0.88 1.12 8.02
C ILE A 210 0.45 1.11 8.78
N ASN A 211 1.30 2.11 8.51
CA ASN A 211 2.62 2.28 9.15
C ASN A 211 2.65 3.46 10.14
N GLY A 212 1.51 4.14 10.31
CA GLY A 212 1.28 5.13 11.35
C GLY A 212 0.24 4.65 12.33
N SER A 213 -0.79 5.45 12.54
CA SER A 213 -1.97 5.01 13.32
C SER A 213 -3.27 5.33 12.60
N HIS A 214 -4.31 4.57 12.87
CA HIS A 214 -5.68 4.95 12.58
C HIS A 214 -6.52 4.82 13.85
N THR A 215 -6.97 5.94 14.39
CA THR A 215 -7.78 5.99 15.61
C THR A 215 -9.15 6.59 15.32
N VAL A 216 -10.21 5.80 15.50
CA VAL A 216 -11.59 6.28 15.37
C VAL A 216 -12.15 6.54 16.76
N SER A 217 -12.22 7.82 17.15
CA SER A 217 -12.65 8.24 18.49
C SER A 217 -14.15 8.51 18.61
N SER A 218 -14.84 8.64 17.48
CA SER A 218 -16.29 8.86 17.38
C SER A 218 -16.73 8.54 15.96
N GLY A 219 -18.02 8.28 15.74
CA GLY A 219 -18.49 7.86 14.42
C GLY A 219 -18.43 6.34 14.21
N THR A 220 -18.99 5.88 13.09
CA THR A 220 -19.32 4.47 12.78
C THR A 220 -20.16 3.72 13.83
N THR A 221 -21.43 3.50 13.50
CA THR A 221 -22.31 2.47 14.11
C THR A 221 -22.19 1.11 13.40
N SER A 222 -21.32 1.01 12.39
CA SER A 222 -21.09 -0.23 11.65
C SER A 222 -20.18 -1.14 12.48
N ALA A 223 -20.56 -2.41 12.58
CA ALA A 223 -19.75 -3.43 13.27
C ALA A 223 -18.36 -3.62 12.66
N THR A 224 -18.14 -3.15 11.43
CA THR A 224 -16.89 -3.33 10.67
C THR A 224 -16.38 -1.99 10.14
N ALA A 225 -15.25 -1.51 10.67
CA ALA A 225 -14.57 -0.31 10.18
C ALA A 225 -13.58 -0.62 9.04
N TYR A 226 -13.05 -1.84 8.99
CA TYR A 226 -12.20 -2.31 7.89
C TYR A 226 -12.81 -3.55 7.23
N ASN A 227 -13.04 -3.50 5.92
CA ASN A 227 -13.56 -4.62 5.14
C ASN A 227 -12.59 -4.97 4.00
N VAL A 228 -11.87 -6.08 4.13
CA VAL A 228 -10.89 -6.56 3.14
C VAL A 228 -11.52 -7.70 2.35
N THR A 229 -11.58 -7.60 1.01
CA THR A 229 -12.36 -8.52 0.15
C THR A 229 -11.59 -8.96 -1.09
N GLY A 230 -10.29 -9.21 -0.96
CA GLY A 230 -9.41 -9.63 -2.06
C GLY A 230 -8.05 -8.91 -2.14
N GLY A 231 -7.78 -7.99 -1.21
CA GLY A 231 -6.47 -7.34 -1.08
C GLY A 231 -5.73 -7.74 0.19
N ILE A 232 -4.62 -7.04 0.43
CA ILE A 232 -3.74 -7.23 1.58
C ILE A 232 -3.92 -6.05 2.54
N LEU A 233 -4.21 -6.32 3.80
CA LEU A 233 -4.05 -5.38 4.90
C LEU A 233 -2.74 -5.70 5.62
N GLY A 234 -1.92 -4.69 5.87
CA GLY A 234 -0.67 -4.88 6.61
C GLY A 234 -0.11 -3.61 7.18
N GLY A 235 1.20 -3.62 7.43
CA GLY A 235 1.98 -2.51 7.94
C GLY A 235 2.54 -2.75 9.34
N THR A 236 3.11 -1.69 9.91
CA THR A 236 3.84 -1.71 11.18
C THR A 236 3.17 -0.88 12.29
N GLY A 237 1.98 -0.37 11.98
CA GLY A 237 1.29 0.64 12.75
C GLY A 237 0.24 0.09 13.71
N THR A 238 -0.70 0.96 14.06
CA THR A 238 -1.81 0.63 14.97
C THR A 238 -3.17 0.97 14.37
N ILE A 239 -4.10 0.03 14.40
CA ILE A 239 -5.53 0.23 14.13
C ILE A 239 -6.28 0.23 15.48
N ASN A 240 -6.68 1.42 15.94
CA ASN A 240 -7.40 1.62 17.20
C ASN A 240 -8.86 2.03 16.96
N LEU A 241 -9.75 1.06 17.20
CA LEU A 241 -11.20 1.17 17.06
C LEU A 241 -11.90 0.96 18.41
N SER A 242 -11.15 0.94 19.50
CA SER A 242 -11.65 0.59 20.84
C SER A 242 -12.72 1.54 21.36
N ALA A 243 -12.63 2.83 21.01
CA ALA A 243 -13.62 3.84 21.41
C ALA A 243 -14.99 3.61 20.74
N VAL A 244 -15.04 2.90 19.60
CA VAL A 244 -16.25 2.65 18.81
C VAL A 244 -16.65 1.17 18.75
N ASN A 245 -15.88 0.29 19.40
CA ASN A 245 -16.11 -1.16 19.45
C ASN A 245 -16.34 -1.79 18.07
N SER A 246 -15.63 -1.30 17.05
CA SER A 246 -15.75 -1.78 15.67
C SER A 246 -14.65 -2.78 15.33
N GLY A 247 -14.93 -3.62 14.34
CA GLY A 247 -14.06 -4.71 13.92
C GLY A 247 -13.36 -4.51 12.58
N VAL A 248 -12.57 -5.53 12.25
CA VAL A 248 -11.88 -5.73 10.98
C VAL A 248 -12.37 -7.05 10.43
N THR A 249 -12.87 -7.07 9.20
CA THR A 249 -13.32 -8.29 8.51
C THR A 249 -12.38 -8.60 7.37
N LEU A 250 -11.84 -9.82 7.39
CA LEU A 250 -11.09 -10.42 6.29
C LEU A 250 -12.01 -11.38 5.55
N GLY A 251 -12.51 -10.93 4.40
CA GLY A 251 -13.34 -11.69 3.48
C GLY A 251 -12.55 -12.73 2.68
N SER A 252 -13.25 -13.47 1.82
CA SER A 252 -12.60 -14.44 0.92
C SER A 252 -11.52 -13.76 0.06
N GLY A 253 -10.35 -14.39 -0.04
CA GLY A 253 -9.19 -13.87 -0.77
C GLY A 253 -8.48 -12.69 -0.11
N ALA A 254 -8.95 -12.22 1.05
CA ALA A 254 -8.23 -11.22 1.83
C ALA A 254 -6.94 -11.83 2.42
N LYS A 255 -5.91 -11.01 2.52
CA LYS A 255 -4.68 -11.36 3.23
C LYS A 255 -4.39 -10.35 4.34
N LEU A 256 -3.74 -10.84 5.38
CA LEU A 256 -3.21 -10.06 6.49
C LEU A 256 -1.71 -10.36 6.63
N THR A 257 -0.91 -9.32 6.80
CA THR A 257 0.54 -9.41 7.04
C THR A 257 0.92 -8.49 8.19
N ALA A 258 1.85 -8.89 9.04
CA ALA A 258 2.62 -7.92 9.80
C ALA A 258 3.71 -7.36 8.88
N GLY A 259 4.19 -6.13 9.09
CA GLY A 259 5.22 -5.56 8.24
C GLY A 259 4.73 -5.07 6.87
N GLY A 260 5.68 -4.60 6.06
CA GLY A 260 5.42 -4.16 4.69
C GLY A 260 5.28 -5.36 3.75
N SER A 261 4.42 -5.28 2.74
CA SER A 261 4.29 -6.35 1.75
C SER A 261 5.61 -6.57 0.99
N GLY A 262 6.35 -7.64 1.30
CA GLY A 262 7.45 -8.16 0.48
C GLY A 262 8.85 -7.60 0.74
N GLY A 263 9.25 -7.35 2.00
CA GLY A 263 10.62 -6.92 2.33
C GLY A 263 11.10 -7.40 3.70
N ALA A 264 12.41 -7.65 3.84
CA ALA A 264 13.11 -8.27 4.97
C ALA A 264 13.07 -7.51 6.33
N SER A 265 12.06 -6.67 6.55
CA SER A 265 11.83 -5.93 7.78
C SER A 265 10.72 -6.63 8.57
N VAL A 266 11.15 -7.35 9.60
CA VAL A 266 10.31 -8.01 10.61
C VAL A 266 9.72 -6.99 11.57
N GLU A 267 8.41 -6.96 11.68
CA GLU A 267 7.70 -5.88 12.38
C GLU A 267 6.42 -6.41 13.04
N SER A 268 5.66 -5.51 13.68
CA SER A 268 4.35 -5.85 14.26
C SER A 268 3.23 -4.94 13.76
N LEU A 269 2.05 -5.51 13.56
CA LEU A 269 0.82 -4.75 13.33
C LEU A 269 -0.08 -4.89 14.56
N THR A 270 -0.51 -3.76 15.12
CA THR A 270 -1.30 -3.73 16.35
C THR A 270 -2.76 -3.39 16.09
N PHE A 271 -3.67 -4.13 16.72
CA PHE A 271 -5.09 -3.86 16.76
C PHE A 271 -5.54 -3.55 18.20
N ALA A 272 -6.45 -2.59 18.34
CA ALA A 272 -7.18 -2.30 19.57
C ALA A 272 -8.65 -2.13 19.22
N LEU A 273 -9.45 -3.20 19.33
CA LEU A 273 -10.81 -3.23 18.79
C LEU A 273 -11.91 -3.05 19.85
N GLY A 274 -11.55 -2.87 21.13
CA GLY A 274 -12.52 -2.78 22.21
C GLY A 274 -13.26 -4.11 22.35
N THR A 275 -14.58 -4.13 22.10
CA THR A 275 -15.37 -5.37 22.01
C THR A 275 -15.58 -5.85 20.55
N GLY A 276 -14.97 -5.19 19.57
CA GLY A 276 -14.99 -5.60 18.17
C GLY A 276 -14.15 -6.86 17.92
N SER A 277 -14.21 -7.38 16.69
CA SER A 277 -13.48 -8.59 16.30
C SER A 277 -12.60 -8.36 15.07
N LEU A 278 -11.45 -9.04 15.04
CA LEU A 278 -10.74 -9.37 13.80
C LEU A 278 -11.33 -10.70 13.30
N ASP A 279 -12.30 -10.61 12.39
CA ASP A 279 -13.00 -11.77 11.81
C ASP A 279 -12.24 -12.27 10.60
N ALA A 280 -11.60 -13.44 10.74
CA ALA A 280 -10.79 -14.08 9.70
C ALA A 280 -11.49 -15.26 9.03
N LYS A 281 -12.69 -15.64 9.47
CA LYS A 281 -13.34 -16.91 9.08
C LYS A 281 -13.46 -17.09 7.56
N ALA A 282 -13.82 -16.02 6.86
CA ALA A 282 -14.00 -16.07 5.41
C ALA A 282 -12.66 -16.08 4.65
N ALA A 283 -11.62 -15.45 5.20
CA ALA A 283 -10.28 -15.48 4.62
C ALA A 283 -9.64 -16.87 4.73
N VAL A 284 -9.89 -17.61 5.82
CA VAL A 284 -9.30 -18.92 6.11
C VAL A 284 -10.24 -20.10 5.80
N GLY A 285 -11.45 -19.83 5.31
CA GLY A 285 -12.46 -20.87 5.06
C GLY A 285 -12.27 -21.66 3.76
N GLY A 286 -11.33 -21.25 2.91
CA GLY A 286 -10.97 -21.97 1.67
C GLY A 286 -9.79 -22.92 1.89
N ALA A 287 -9.47 -23.76 0.92
CA ALA A 287 -8.25 -24.55 0.97
C ALA A 287 -7.03 -23.72 0.53
N ASN A 288 -5.91 -23.83 1.25
CA ASN A 288 -4.63 -23.21 0.91
C ASN A 288 -4.72 -21.70 0.64
N THR A 289 -5.42 -20.96 1.50
CA THR A 289 -5.75 -19.55 1.19
C THR A 289 -4.54 -18.63 1.22
N GLY A 290 -3.49 -18.97 1.97
CA GLY A 290 -2.35 -18.08 2.22
C GLY A 290 -2.82 -16.71 2.73
N ALA A 291 -3.89 -16.70 3.54
CA ALA A 291 -4.51 -15.53 4.13
C ALA A 291 -3.60 -14.82 5.13
N PHE A 292 -2.68 -15.52 5.76
CA PHE A 292 -1.74 -14.97 6.73
C PHE A 292 -0.32 -15.03 6.21
N ILE A 293 0.31 -13.88 5.98
CA ILE A 293 1.68 -13.79 5.50
C ILE A 293 2.57 -13.41 6.68
N PHE A 294 3.64 -14.19 6.90
CA PHE A 294 4.55 -14.00 8.03
C PHE A 294 6.00 -14.26 7.64
N GLU A 295 6.88 -13.33 7.99
CA GLU A 295 8.32 -13.51 7.95
C GLU A 295 8.86 -14.10 9.28
N LEU A 296 9.66 -15.17 9.18
CA LEU A 296 10.22 -15.90 10.31
C LEU A 296 11.75 -15.77 10.35
N GLY A 297 12.29 -14.87 11.16
CA GLY A 297 13.73 -14.82 11.47
C GLY A 297 14.07 -15.58 12.77
N SER A 298 14.93 -15.01 13.61
CA SER A 298 15.27 -15.60 14.91
C SER A 298 14.06 -15.64 15.84
N ASN A 299 13.84 -16.74 16.56
CA ASN A 299 12.66 -16.93 17.42
C ASN A 299 12.75 -16.24 18.81
N ILE A 300 13.49 -15.13 18.91
CA ILE A 300 13.87 -14.52 20.19
C ILE A 300 12.94 -13.38 20.59
N THR A 301 12.68 -12.45 19.67
CA THR A 301 11.90 -11.24 19.94
C THR A 301 10.73 -11.14 18.95
N PRO A 302 9.51 -11.56 19.32
CA PRO A 302 8.32 -11.37 18.50
C PRO A 302 8.15 -9.91 18.05
N GLY A 303 7.69 -9.69 16.81
CA GLY A 303 7.46 -8.35 16.25
C GLY A 303 8.74 -7.56 15.92
N SER A 304 9.93 -8.15 16.12
CA SER A 304 11.22 -7.51 15.85
C SER A 304 12.25 -8.43 15.19
N THR A 305 12.18 -9.73 15.43
CA THR A 305 13.06 -10.74 14.78
C THR A 305 12.27 -11.71 13.90
N TYR A 306 10.95 -11.68 14.02
CA TYR A 306 9.96 -12.31 13.17
C TYR A 306 8.66 -11.51 13.31
N ASP A 307 7.74 -11.69 12.37
CA ASP A 307 6.48 -10.98 12.34
C ASP A 307 5.52 -11.36 13.45
N GLN A 308 4.79 -10.38 13.96
CA GLN A 308 3.75 -10.60 14.96
C GLN A 308 2.54 -9.70 14.73
N ILE A 309 1.35 -10.29 14.83
CA ILE A 309 0.10 -9.54 14.98
C ILE A 309 -0.24 -9.43 16.45
N ILE A 310 -0.50 -8.21 16.93
CA ILE A 310 -0.83 -7.94 18.33
C ILE A 310 -2.27 -7.44 18.42
N MET A 311 -3.08 -8.02 19.30
CA MET A 311 -4.42 -7.54 19.62
C MET A 311 -4.51 -7.14 21.09
N THR A 312 -4.44 -5.85 21.37
CA THR A 312 -4.52 -5.30 22.74
C THR A 312 -5.94 -5.30 23.31
N SER A 313 -6.95 -5.39 22.45
CA SER A 313 -8.36 -5.56 22.80
C SER A 313 -9.15 -6.11 21.61
N GLY A 314 -10.32 -6.67 21.89
CA GLY A 314 -11.17 -7.36 20.92
C GLY A 314 -10.83 -8.84 20.78
N THR A 315 -11.56 -9.52 19.91
CA THR A 315 -11.43 -10.97 19.69
C THR A 315 -10.91 -11.27 18.30
N LEU A 316 -9.86 -12.08 18.19
CA LEU A 316 -9.53 -12.78 16.94
C LEU A 316 -10.54 -13.92 16.75
N ASP A 317 -11.28 -13.93 15.65
CA ASP A 317 -12.22 -15.01 15.31
C ASP A 317 -11.70 -15.79 14.10
N ILE A 318 -11.19 -17.00 14.36
CA ILE A 318 -10.65 -17.92 13.35
C ILE A 318 -11.69 -18.96 12.90
N GLY A 319 -12.88 -18.95 13.50
CA GLY A 319 -13.94 -19.93 13.24
C GLY A 319 -13.60 -21.34 13.75
N THR A 320 -14.56 -22.25 13.66
CA THR A 320 -14.41 -23.60 14.20
C THR A 320 -13.90 -24.57 13.14
N GLY A 321 -12.67 -25.03 13.29
CA GLY A 321 -12.08 -26.04 12.41
C GLY A 321 -11.73 -25.51 11.03
N LEU A 322 -11.62 -24.19 10.86
CA LEU A 322 -11.33 -23.55 9.58
C LEU A 322 -9.83 -23.32 9.38
N LEU A 323 -9.16 -22.74 10.37
CA LEU A 323 -7.77 -22.32 10.24
C LEU A 323 -6.79 -23.50 10.17
N GLU A 324 -6.14 -23.68 9.03
CA GLU A 324 -5.14 -24.71 8.78
C GLU A 324 -3.76 -24.10 8.52
N ALA A 325 -2.71 -24.92 8.58
CA ALA A 325 -1.35 -24.48 8.33
C ALA A 325 -1.11 -24.02 6.89
N THR A 326 -1.94 -24.46 5.96
CA THR A 326 -1.93 -24.04 4.56
C THR A 326 -2.55 -22.66 4.33
N ASP A 327 -3.20 -22.07 5.34
CA ASP A 327 -3.67 -20.68 5.27
C ASP A 327 -2.55 -19.67 5.58
N PHE A 328 -1.37 -20.16 5.94
CA PHE A 328 -0.18 -19.35 6.15
C PHE A 328 0.77 -19.41 4.95
N ASP A 329 1.35 -18.27 4.63
CA ASP A 329 2.46 -18.09 3.71
C ASP A 329 3.68 -17.62 4.51
N PHE A 330 4.58 -18.56 4.83
CA PHE A 330 5.75 -18.29 5.67
C PHE A 330 6.99 -18.04 4.81
N THR A 331 7.68 -16.94 5.09
CA THR A 331 9.01 -16.65 4.51
C THR A 331 10.07 -16.73 5.59
N THR A 332 11.02 -17.67 5.50
CA THR A 332 12.13 -17.77 6.46
C THR A 332 13.21 -16.73 6.17
N LEU A 333 13.70 -16.05 7.20
CA LEU A 333 14.76 -15.06 7.12
C LEU A 333 16.05 -15.55 7.80
N ALA A 334 17.11 -14.72 7.75
CA ALA A 334 18.34 -15.00 8.47
C ALA A 334 18.07 -15.17 9.98
N GLY A 335 18.66 -16.22 10.56
CA GLY A 335 18.47 -16.56 11.97
C GLY A 335 17.27 -17.47 12.26
N PHE A 336 16.47 -17.84 11.25
CA PHE A 336 15.42 -18.86 11.36
C PHE A 336 15.97 -20.19 11.92
N GLY A 337 15.19 -20.83 12.79
CA GLY A 337 15.57 -22.10 13.39
C GLY A 337 14.47 -22.71 14.25
N SER A 338 14.79 -23.82 14.92
CA SER A 338 13.85 -24.49 15.82
C SER A 338 13.47 -23.62 17.01
N GLY A 339 12.20 -23.65 17.40
CA GLY A 339 11.70 -22.85 18.51
C GLY A 339 10.20 -22.59 18.40
N VAL A 340 9.70 -21.67 19.22
CA VAL A 340 8.31 -21.22 19.20
C VAL A 340 8.26 -19.80 18.64
N TYR A 341 7.37 -19.59 17.68
CA TYR A 341 7.06 -18.30 17.08
C TYR A 341 5.63 -17.91 17.45
N VAL A 342 5.44 -16.78 18.13
CA VAL A 342 4.12 -16.25 18.48
C VAL A 342 3.60 -15.40 17.32
N LEU A 343 2.71 -15.96 16.50
CA LEU A 343 2.21 -15.30 15.29
C LEU A 343 1.12 -14.27 15.64
N PHE A 344 0.21 -14.65 16.53
CA PHE A 344 -0.79 -13.75 17.11
C PHE A 344 -0.66 -13.75 18.63
N ASP A 345 -0.57 -12.56 19.20
CA ASP A 345 -0.66 -12.29 20.64
C ASP A 345 -1.92 -11.47 20.91
N THR A 346 -2.87 -12.05 21.63
CA THR A 346 -4.19 -11.44 21.83
C THR A 346 -4.53 -11.27 23.30
N ALA A 347 -5.16 -10.15 23.68
CA ALA A 347 -5.54 -9.89 25.07
C ALA A 347 -6.78 -10.68 25.53
N SER A 348 -7.58 -11.18 24.58
CA SER A 348 -8.79 -11.97 24.85
C SER A 348 -8.66 -13.34 24.20
N THR A 349 -9.29 -14.37 24.76
CA THR A 349 -9.30 -15.70 24.15
C THR A 349 -9.72 -15.65 22.68
N ILE A 350 -8.92 -16.30 21.83
CA ILE A 350 -9.19 -16.50 20.40
C ILE A 350 -10.47 -17.31 20.27
N SER A 351 -11.40 -16.81 19.46
CA SER A 351 -12.66 -17.47 19.14
C SER A 351 -12.45 -18.47 18.00
N GLY A 352 -12.80 -19.73 18.25
CA GLY A 352 -12.71 -20.80 17.25
C GLY A 352 -11.73 -21.91 17.62
N THR A 353 -11.43 -22.78 16.66
CA THR A 353 -10.48 -23.88 16.77
C THR A 353 -9.72 -24.05 15.48
N LEU A 354 -8.49 -24.57 15.56
CA LEU A 354 -7.73 -24.97 14.38
C LEU A 354 -8.45 -26.10 13.62
N GLY A 355 -8.21 -26.15 12.31
CA GLY A 355 -8.61 -27.24 11.42
C GLY A 355 -7.75 -28.50 11.63
N ALA A 356 -7.93 -29.48 10.75
CA ALA A 356 -7.29 -30.79 10.90
C ALA A 356 -5.80 -30.73 10.55
N ASN A 357 -5.43 -29.90 9.58
CA ASN A 357 -4.06 -29.80 9.08
C ASN A 357 -3.30 -28.69 9.79
N THR A 358 -2.61 -29.02 10.88
CA THR A 358 -1.82 -28.03 11.65
C THR A 358 -0.33 -28.05 11.36
N SER A 359 0.15 -28.98 10.53
CA SER A 359 1.57 -29.12 10.21
C SER A 359 1.91 -28.51 8.85
N VAL A 360 3.06 -27.83 8.77
CA VAL A 360 3.58 -27.22 7.56
C VAL A 360 5.06 -27.55 7.40
N ASP A 361 5.47 -27.85 6.17
CA ASP A 361 6.88 -27.91 5.79
C ASP A 361 7.40 -26.49 5.57
N LEU A 362 8.41 -26.07 6.34
CA LEU A 362 9.01 -24.74 6.26
C LEU A 362 10.28 -24.75 5.39
N GLY A 363 10.58 -25.88 4.75
CA GLY A 363 11.80 -26.12 4.01
C GLY A 363 13.02 -26.28 4.91
N ASN A 364 14.17 -26.52 4.28
CA ASN A 364 15.48 -26.63 4.95
C ASN A 364 15.54 -27.67 6.08
N GLY A 365 14.69 -28.70 6.03
CA GLY A 365 14.66 -29.75 7.05
C GLY A 365 13.94 -29.32 8.33
N TYR A 366 13.00 -28.37 8.26
CA TYR A 366 12.18 -27.93 9.40
C TYR A 366 10.70 -28.14 9.14
N THR A 367 9.99 -28.59 10.18
CA THR A 367 8.54 -28.70 10.19
C THR A 367 7.97 -27.78 11.26
N GLY A 368 6.93 -27.02 10.90
CA GLY A 368 6.14 -26.22 11.81
C GLY A 368 4.85 -26.95 12.22
N THR A 369 4.39 -26.73 13.44
CA THR A 369 3.07 -27.16 13.93
C THR A 369 2.34 -25.99 14.59
N LEU A 370 1.14 -25.67 14.10
CA LEU A 370 0.27 -24.67 14.69
C LEU A 370 -0.42 -25.19 15.95
N SER A 371 -0.51 -24.33 16.96
CA SER A 371 -1.30 -24.60 18.16
C SER A 371 -1.78 -23.30 18.82
N LEU A 372 -2.86 -23.41 19.60
CA LEU A 372 -3.27 -22.36 20.52
C LEU A 372 -2.53 -22.55 21.85
N SER A 373 -1.96 -21.47 22.40
CA SER A 373 -1.26 -21.47 23.70
C SER A 373 -1.83 -20.43 24.66
N ASP A 374 -1.32 -20.43 25.90
CA ASP A 374 -1.62 -19.41 26.91
C ASP A 374 -3.11 -19.24 27.21
N SER A 375 -3.82 -20.35 27.40
CA SER A 375 -5.28 -20.35 27.55
C SER A 375 -6.01 -19.82 26.31
N ASN A 376 -5.48 -20.16 25.14
CA ASN A 376 -5.97 -19.80 23.81
C ASN A 376 -5.93 -18.29 23.53
N THR A 377 -5.03 -17.54 24.15
CA THR A 377 -4.79 -16.13 23.82
C THR A 377 -3.69 -15.96 22.76
N ASN A 378 -2.90 -16.99 22.51
CA ASN A 378 -1.82 -16.95 21.53
C ASN A 378 -2.03 -18.00 20.45
N LEU A 379 -1.77 -17.62 19.19
CA LEU A 379 -1.60 -18.57 18.08
C LEU A 379 -0.11 -18.68 17.78
N ILE A 380 0.43 -19.88 17.95
CA ILE A 380 1.87 -20.12 17.84
C ILE A 380 2.19 -21.13 16.75
N LEU A 381 3.42 -21.04 16.24
CA LEU A 381 4.05 -22.04 15.39
C LEU A 381 5.23 -22.65 16.13
N THR A 382 5.17 -23.95 16.42
CA THR A 382 6.30 -24.69 16.99
C THR A 382 7.10 -25.32 15.87
N VAL A 383 8.35 -24.88 15.71
CA VAL A 383 9.27 -25.31 14.66
C VAL A 383 10.28 -26.29 15.23
N VAL A 384 10.40 -27.45 14.60
CA VAL A 384 11.37 -28.49 14.95
C VAL A 384 12.10 -29.00 13.71
N PRO A 385 13.34 -29.50 13.82
CA PRO A 385 13.98 -30.20 12.72
C PRO A 385 13.16 -31.43 12.31
N GLU A 386 13.13 -31.73 11.02
CA GLU A 386 12.46 -32.92 10.48
C GLU A 386 13.01 -34.20 11.15
N PRO A 387 12.15 -35.19 11.46
CA PRO A 387 12.54 -36.42 12.16
C PRO A 387 13.71 -37.18 11.51
N GLN A 388 13.80 -37.11 10.18
CA GLN A 388 14.86 -37.75 9.39
C GLN A 388 16.22 -37.05 9.52
N THR A 389 16.26 -35.73 9.72
CA THR A 389 17.50 -34.98 9.99
C THR A 389 18.07 -35.35 11.36
N ALA A 390 17.20 -35.48 12.37
CA ALA A 390 17.61 -35.88 13.72
C ALA A 390 18.17 -37.31 13.76
N THR A 391 17.53 -38.24 13.06
CA THR A 391 17.96 -39.66 13.02
C THR A 391 19.22 -39.88 12.19
N LEU A 392 19.41 -39.19 11.06
CA LEU A 392 20.63 -39.31 10.24
C LEU A 392 21.88 -38.80 10.98
N LEU A 393 21.74 -37.72 11.76
CA LEU A 393 22.83 -37.20 12.61
C LEU A 393 23.20 -38.20 13.71
N CYS A 394 22.21 -38.81 14.38
CA CYS A 394 22.45 -39.86 15.37
C CYS A 394 23.14 -41.09 14.77
N LEU A 395 22.74 -41.51 13.56
CA LEU A 395 23.37 -42.63 12.85
C LEU A 395 24.80 -42.30 12.40
N ALA A 396 25.06 -41.08 11.91
CA ALA A 396 26.40 -40.64 11.53
C ALA A 396 27.37 -40.57 12.71
N LEU A 397 26.92 -40.05 13.86
CA LEU A 397 27.70 -40.03 15.10
C LEU A 397 27.94 -41.46 15.62
N GLY A 398 26.92 -42.32 15.61
CA GLY A 398 27.04 -43.72 16.00
C GLY A 398 28.05 -44.49 15.14
N MET A 399 28.02 -44.30 13.82
CA MET A 399 28.98 -44.91 12.89
C MET A 399 30.42 -44.40 13.14
N THR A 400 30.58 -43.10 13.40
CA THR A 400 31.89 -42.50 13.71
C THR A 400 32.48 -43.07 15.01
N PHE A 401 31.66 -43.23 16.06
CA PHE A 401 32.06 -43.90 17.30
C PHE A 401 32.48 -45.36 17.06
N VAL A 402 31.74 -46.11 16.23
CA VAL A 402 32.08 -47.50 15.89
C VAL A 402 33.40 -47.60 15.12
N PHE A 403 33.67 -46.69 14.18
CA PHE A 403 34.93 -46.65 13.44
C PHE A 403 36.12 -46.29 14.33
N VAL A 404 35.99 -45.33 15.23
CA VAL A 404 37.04 -44.95 16.18
C VAL A 404 37.31 -46.07 17.18
N ALA A 405 36.26 -46.72 17.70
CA ALA A 405 36.39 -47.87 18.61
C ALA A 405 37.06 -49.08 17.94
N ARG A 406 36.72 -49.37 16.67
CA ARG A 406 37.35 -50.44 15.88
C ARG A 406 38.82 -50.16 15.57
N ARG A 407 39.18 -48.89 15.32
CA ARG A 407 40.58 -48.50 15.06
C ARG A 407 41.45 -48.62 16.32
N ARG A 408 40.92 -48.27 17.49
CA ARG A 408 41.64 -48.42 18.78
C ARG A 408 41.90 -49.87 19.16
N ARG A 409 40.95 -50.79 18.92
CA ARG A 409 41.13 -52.23 19.20
C ARG A 409 42.12 -52.95 18.29
N ARG A 410 42.52 -52.34 17.16
CA ARG A 410 43.53 -52.90 16.25
C ARG A 410 44.95 -52.40 16.53
N GLN A 411 45.11 -51.48 17.49
CA GLN A 411 46.41 -50.91 17.88
C GLN A 411 46.83 -51.25 19.32
N SER A 412 46.03 -52.07 20.02
CA SER A 412 46.36 -52.79 21.25
C SER A 412 46.55 -54.26 20.92
#